data_AF-A0AA39PPY6-F1
#
_entry.id   AF-A0AA39PPY6-F1
#
_cell.length_a   1.000
_cell.length_b   1.000
_cell.length_c   1.000
_cell.angle_alpha   90.00
_cell.angle_beta   90.00
_cell.angle_gamma   90.00
#
_symmetry.space_group_name_H-M   'P 1'
#
loop_
_entity.id
_entity.type
_entity.pdbx_description
1 polymer ?
#
loop_
_entity_poly.entity_id
_entity_poly.type
_entity_poly.pdbx_seq_one_letter_code
_entity_poly.pdbx_strand_id
1 'polypeptide(L)'
;MRTMHFNFAFLSVLNFFTGYAFSQVTSISYDPSPYAAGGYITGATLDNSSDILSGGTLSINNIDVIIPHNLLVNTPSLTAVAWSELFNEDGSINLPLWPEISWEAQVFANYIGGQYIAGIVYIFQEIANLNEGFITAIDYEKGEFRVGGDFNDPTTGVRVVINDPVGRFGKVHGDWPLWTADTDNPSIQASTGFPLCLPRADPAVADDPLCPDSNRPVDTSGKPLTGFTFAAPPVPAGQPDPNLFVPLKVGDFIIYSGTIVEDTNGRLIAAYSIEGNLGIYTTPGTM
;
A
#
# COMPACT_ATOMS: atom_id res chain seq x y z
N MET A 1 -7.61 -3.01 92.49
CA MET A 1 -6.59 -1.99 92.24
C MET A 1 -6.70 -1.56 90.77
N ARG A 2 -7.01 -0.27 90.55
CA ARG A 2 -6.88 0.56 89.32
C ARG A 2 -7.53 0.15 87.97
N THR A 3 -8.65 0.83 87.67
CA THR A 3 -8.93 1.74 86.53
C THR A 3 -8.04 1.74 85.28
N MET A 4 -8.67 1.73 84.07
CA MET A 4 -8.56 2.82 83.07
C MET A 4 -9.56 2.68 81.90
N HIS A 5 -10.21 3.80 81.54
CA HIS A 5 -11.02 4.02 80.33
C HIS A 5 -10.13 4.30 79.11
N PHE A 6 -10.61 4.06 77.87
CA PHE A 6 -10.34 4.95 76.73
C PHE A 6 -11.40 4.77 75.61
N ASN A 7 -12.09 5.87 75.29
CA ASN A 7 -12.90 6.06 74.07
C ASN A 7 -11.97 6.32 72.88
N PHE A 8 -12.31 5.84 71.68
CA PHE A 8 -11.87 6.50 70.45
C PHE A 8 -12.92 6.39 69.34
N ALA A 9 -13.09 7.53 68.67
CA ALA A 9 -14.21 7.93 67.84
C ALA A 9 -14.27 7.23 66.48
N PHE A 10 -15.50 7.07 65.99
CA PHE A 10 -15.84 6.67 64.63
C PHE A 10 -15.40 7.77 63.64
N LEU A 11 -14.41 7.50 62.79
CA LEU A 11 -14.12 8.34 61.61
C LEU A 11 -14.93 7.80 60.43
N SER A 12 -16.00 8.50 60.06
CA SER A 12 -16.70 8.32 58.79
C SER A 12 -15.87 8.94 57.67
N VAL A 13 -15.31 8.11 56.79
CA VAL A 13 -14.70 8.58 55.54
C VAL A 13 -15.83 8.85 54.54
N LEU A 14 -16.20 10.12 54.40
CA LEU A 14 -17.09 10.60 53.36
C LEU A 14 -16.31 10.65 52.05
N ASN A 15 -16.40 9.60 51.23
CA ASN A 15 -15.88 9.65 49.86
C ASN A 15 -16.79 10.53 49.01
N PHE A 16 -16.31 11.73 48.69
CA PHE A 16 -16.90 12.60 47.67
C PHE A 16 -16.78 11.89 46.31
N PHE A 17 -17.87 11.30 45.83
CA PHE A 17 -18.03 11.00 44.41
C PHE A 17 -18.22 12.33 43.69
N THR A 18 -17.14 12.92 43.18
CA THR A 18 -17.24 13.92 42.11
C THR A 18 -17.74 13.20 40.86
N GLY A 19 -19.07 13.14 40.72
CA GLY A 19 -19.70 12.65 39.50
C GLY A 19 -19.30 13.56 38.34
N TYR A 20 -18.69 12.99 37.31
CA TYR A 20 -18.49 13.68 36.04
C TYR A 20 -19.87 14.02 35.47
N ALA A 21 -20.25 15.30 35.48
CA ALA A 21 -21.47 15.76 34.85
C ALA A 21 -21.19 15.99 33.36
N PHE A 22 -21.55 15.00 32.54
CA PHE A 22 -21.52 15.16 31.09
C PHE A 22 -22.74 15.98 30.63
N SER A 23 -22.52 16.96 29.77
CA SER A 23 -23.62 17.63 29.05
C SER A 23 -24.15 16.67 27.98
N GLN A 24 -25.47 16.45 27.95
CA GLN A 24 -26.12 15.60 26.96
C GLN A 24 -27.07 16.44 26.11
N VAL A 25 -27.12 16.13 24.81
CA VAL A 25 -28.10 16.68 23.87
C VAL A 25 -29.15 15.58 23.62
N THR A 26 -30.44 15.94 23.65
CA THR A 26 -31.55 15.00 23.42
C THR A 26 -31.86 14.76 21.94
N SER A 27 -31.33 15.60 21.05
CA SER A 27 -31.48 15.51 19.60
C SER A 27 -30.36 16.26 18.89
N ILE A 28 -29.70 15.63 17.93
CA ILE A 28 -28.73 16.28 17.05
C ILE A 28 -29.36 17.43 16.25
N SER A 29 -28.59 18.49 16.04
CA SER A 29 -29.06 19.69 15.34
C SER A 29 -29.24 19.49 13.83
N TYR A 30 -28.55 18.51 13.24
CA TYR A 30 -28.54 18.26 11.79
C TYR A 30 -28.56 16.74 11.51
N ASP A 31 -29.62 16.27 10.86
CA ASP A 31 -29.80 14.89 10.40
C ASP A 31 -30.62 14.92 9.09
N PRO A 32 -30.09 14.44 7.94
CA PRO A 32 -28.77 13.86 7.76
C PRO A 32 -27.63 14.90 7.83
N SER A 33 -26.41 14.44 8.15
CA SER A 33 -25.19 15.27 8.11
C SER A 33 -23.99 14.49 7.57
N PRO A 34 -23.00 15.15 6.94
CA PRO A 34 -21.81 14.48 6.45
C PRO A 34 -20.89 14.06 7.61
N TYR A 35 -20.19 12.95 7.43
CA TYR A 35 -19.14 12.47 8.30
C TYR A 35 -17.91 12.09 7.48
N ALA A 36 -16.73 12.45 7.95
CA ALA A 36 -15.49 11.98 7.39
C ALA A 36 -14.53 11.62 8.52
N ALA A 37 -13.84 10.51 8.38
CA ALA A 37 -12.84 10.09 9.35
C ALA A 37 -11.69 9.37 8.66
N GLY A 38 -10.48 9.62 9.16
CA GLY A 38 -9.29 8.84 8.87
C GLY A 38 -8.74 8.27 10.17
N GLY A 39 -8.15 7.10 10.11
CA GLY A 39 -7.43 6.53 11.25
C GLY A 39 -7.22 5.03 11.12
N TYR A 40 -6.63 4.45 12.15
CA TYR A 40 -6.40 3.02 12.22
C TYR A 40 -7.71 2.24 12.29
N ILE A 41 -7.78 1.18 11.49
CA ILE A 41 -8.81 0.16 11.57
C ILE A 41 -8.61 -0.54 12.91
N THR A 42 -9.64 -0.55 13.75
CA THR A 42 -9.64 -1.26 15.03
C THR A 42 -10.54 -2.50 15.01
N GLY A 43 -11.34 -2.65 13.96
CA GLY A 43 -12.24 -3.78 13.77
C GLY A 43 -12.94 -3.69 12.42
N ALA A 44 -13.28 -4.85 11.87
CA ALA A 44 -14.11 -4.96 10.68
C ALA A 44 -14.94 -6.23 10.78
N THR A 45 -16.17 -6.20 10.26
CA THR A 45 -17.07 -7.35 10.19
C THR A 45 -17.60 -7.53 8.78
N LEU A 46 -18.00 -8.76 8.48
CA LEU A 46 -18.72 -9.14 7.27
C LEU A 46 -20.08 -9.71 7.67
N ASP A 47 -21.16 -9.20 7.08
CA ASP A 47 -22.52 -9.60 7.49
C ASP A 47 -22.88 -11.00 6.97
N ASN A 48 -22.47 -11.34 5.75
CA ASN A 48 -22.75 -12.62 5.11
C ASN A 48 -21.59 -13.06 4.21
N SER A 49 -20.81 -14.06 4.64
CA SER A 49 -19.65 -14.57 3.89
C SER A 49 -20.01 -15.30 2.59
N SER A 50 -21.27 -15.69 2.39
CA SER A 50 -21.73 -16.33 1.16
C SER A 50 -22.15 -15.32 0.07
N ASP A 51 -22.13 -14.02 0.36
CA ASP A 51 -22.55 -12.96 -0.55
C ASP A 51 -21.37 -12.03 -0.86
N ILE A 52 -20.93 -12.04 -2.13
CA ILE A 52 -19.77 -11.26 -2.57
C ILE A 52 -20.02 -9.74 -2.43
N LEU A 53 -21.27 -9.28 -2.51
CA LEU A 53 -21.60 -7.85 -2.35
C LEU A 53 -22.04 -7.52 -0.92
N SER A 54 -21.81 -8.43 0.03
CA SER A 54 -22.16 -8.23 1.43
C SER A 54 -21.46 -7.00 2.01
N GLY A 55 -22.22 -6.31 2.87
CA GLY A 55 -21.72 -5.22 3.67
C GLY A 55 -21.14 -5.69 4.99
N GLY A 56 -21.10 -4.78 5.95
CA GLY A 56 -20.60 -5.06 7.27
C GLY A 56 -20.41 -3.80 8.10
N THR A 57 -19.44 -3.84 9.00
CA THR A 57 -19.07 -2.70 9.85
C THR A 57 -17.57 -2.49 9.79
N LEU A 58 -17.15 -1.23 9.75
CA LEU A 58 -15.77 -0.80 9.89
C LEU A 58 -15.65 0.07 11.14
N SER A 59 -14.76 -0.30 12.06
CA SER A 59 -14.51 0.46 13.29
C SER A 59 -13.22 1.27 13.15
N ILE A 60 -13.33 2.59 13.24
CA ILE A 60 -12.21 3.54 13.25
C ILE A 60 -12.40 4.54 14.40
N ASN A 61 -11.35 4.80 15.18
CA ASN A 61 -11.40 5.76 16.31
C ASN A 61 -12.59 5.50 17.28
N ASN A 62 -12.89 4.23 17.57
CA ASN A 62 -14.05 3.80 18.39
C ASN A 62 -15.43 4.18 17.83
N ILE A 63 -15.53 4.50 16.54
CA ILE A 63 -16.79 4.74 15.83
C ILE A 63 -17.00 3.62 14.83
N ASP A 64 -18.18 2.99 14.93
CA ASP A 64 -18.62 1.98 13.99
C ASP A 64 -19.32 2.65 12.80
N VAL A 65 -18.77 2.42 11.61
CA VAL A 65 -19.34 2.86 10.34
C VAL A 65 -19.89 1.66 9.60
N ILE A 66 -21.17 1.73 9.24
CA ILE A 66 -21.84 0.73 8.43
C ILE A 66 -21.29 0.79 7.01
N ILE A 67 -20.88 -0.37 6.51
CA ILE A 67 -20.55 -0.61 5.11
C ILE A 67 -21.81 -1.19 4.45
N PRO A 68 -22.50 -0.43 3.57
CA PRO A 68 -23.69 -0.94 2.91
C PRO A 68 -23.38 -2.09 1.96
N HIS A 69 -24.37 -2.97 1.75
CA HIS A 69 -24.34 -3.94 0.66
C HIS A 69 -24.15 -3.23 -0.70
N ASN A 70 -23.35 -3.83 -1.58
CA ASN A 70 -22.84 -3.30 -2.85
C ASN A 70 -21.80 -2.17 -2.74
N LEU A 71 -21.36 -1.75 -1.55
CA LEU A 71 -20.27 -0.78 -1.48
C LEU A 71 -18.96 -1.46 -1.89
N LEU A 72 -18.29 -0.85 -2.87
CA LEU A 72 -16.93 -1.20 -3.26
C LEU A 72 -15.95 -0.24 -2.61
N VAL A 73 -14.83 -0.78 -2.13
CA VAL A 73 -13.77 -0.02 -1.48
C VAL A 73 -12.60 0.21 -2.43
N ASN A 74 -11.79 1.21 -2.10
CA ASN A 74 -10.60 1.58 -2.85
C ASN A 74 -9.36 1.11 -2.08
N THR A 75 -8.54 0.30 -2.71
CA THR A 75 -7.15 0.08 -2.28
C THR A 75 -6.25 1.05 -3.04
N PRO A 76 -4.94 1.15 -2.74
CA PRO A 76 -4.08 2.14 -3.39
C PRO A 76 -4.07 2.09 -4.93
N SER A 77 -4.27 0.90 -5.53
CA SER A 77 -4.22 0.72 -6.98
C SER A 77 -5.48 0.11 -7.59
N LEU A 78 -6.41 -0.42 -6.79
CA LEU A 78 -7.68 -0.97 -7.27
C LEU A 78 -8.84 -0.14 -6.73
N THR A 79 -9.73 0.31 -7.62
CA THR A 79 -10.83 1.25 -7.29
C THR A 79 -12.21 0.59 -7.23
N ALA A 80 -12.26 -0.73 -7.02
CA ALA A 80 -13.52 -1.49 -7.05
C ALA A 80 -13.40 -2.86 -6.35
N VAL A 81 -12.86 -2.89 -5.12
CA VAL A 81 -12.77 -4.14 -4.34
C VAL A 81 -14.06 -4.34 -3.55
N ALA A 82 -14.70 -5.50 -3.65
CA ALA A 82 -15.87 -5.79 -2.85
C ALA A 82 -15.48 -5.95 -1.37
N TRP A 83 -16.30 -5.43 -0.45
CA TRP A 83 -16.00 -5.47 0.98
C TRP A 83 -15.69 -6.88 1.48
N SER A 84 -16.43 -7.88 0.99
CA SER A 84 -16.25 -9.29 1.34
C SER A 84 -14.88 -9.87 0.93
N GLU A 85 -14.22 -9.33 -0.10
CA GLU A 85 -12.89 -9.81 -0.55
C GLU A 85 -11.79 -9.51 0.47
N LEU A 86 -12.03 -8.59 1.39
CA LEU A 86 -11.12 -8.29 2.50
C LEU A 86 -11.25 -9.26 3.67
N PHE A 87 -11.99 -10.36 3.51
CA PHE A 87 -12.23 -11.34 4.56
C PHE A 87 -11.91 -12.75 4.04
N ASN A 88 -11.51 -13.60 4.97
CA ASN A 88 -11.41 -15.04 4.77
C ASN A 88 -12.81 -15.68 4.75
N GLU A 89 -12.91 -16.92 4.30
CA GLU A 89 -14.18 -17.68 4.27
C GLU A 89 -14.84 -17.81 5.65
N ASP A 90 -14.04 -17.78 6.72
CA ASP A 90 -14.51 -17.83 8.11
C ASP A 90 -15.01 -16.47 8.64
N GLY A 91 -14.99 -15.42 7.82
CA GLY A 91 -15.41 -14.06 8.18
C GLY A 91 -14.38 -13.25 8.96
N SER A 92 -13.17 -13.78 9.18
CA SER A 92 -12.06 -12.99 9.73
C SER A 92 -11.48 -12.06 8.67
N ILE A 93 -11.02 -10.88 9.08
CA ILE A 93 -10.41 -9.92 8.16
C ILE A 93 -9.09 -10.48 7.59
N ASN A 94 -8.89 -10.34 6.28
CA ASN A 94 -7.76 -10.84 5.51
C ASN A 94 -6.91 -9.68 4.97
N LEU A 95 -6.39 -8.85 5.86
CA LEU A 95 -5.39 -7.85 5.53
C LEU A 95 -3.98 -8.43 5.80
N PRO A 96 -3.01 -8.26 4.89
CA PRO A 96 -1.66 -8.77 5.09
C PRO A 96 -1.05 -8.35 6.44
N LEU A 97 -0.56 -9.35 7.17
CA LEU A 97 0.05 -9.22 8.49
C LEU A 97 -0.86 -8.59 9.56
N TRP A 98 -2.17 -8.63 9.39
CA TRP A 98 -3.11 -8.21 10.43
C TRP A 98 -3.15 -9.20 11.60
N PRO A 99 -3.27 -8.73 12.87
CA PRO A 99 -3.24 -7.34 13.34
C PRO A 99 -1.84 -6.86 13.73
N GLU A 100 -0.78 -7.56 13.32
CA GLU A 100 0.60 -7.22 13.68
C GLU A 100 1.04 -5.87 13.09
N ILE A 101 0.65 -5.61 11.84
CA ILE A 101 0.84 -4.32 11.17
C ILE A 101 -0.47 -3.56 11.17
N SER A 102 -0.40 -2.26 11.44
CA SER A 102 -1.57 -1.40 11.45
C SER A 102 -2.07 -1.15 10.03
N TRP A 103 -3.38 -1.10 9.90
CA TRP A 103 -4.05 -0.71 8.67
C TRP A 103 -4.88 0.53 8.94
N GLU A 104 -4.97 1.40 7.95
CA GLU A 104 -5.70 2.65 8.03
C GLU A 104 -6.86 2.63 7.06
N ALA A 105 -7.93 3.33 7.42
CA ALA A 105 -9.02 3.62 6.53
C ALA A 105 -9.32 5.11 6.51
N GLN A 106 -9.65 5.62 5.31
CA GLN A 106 -10.28 6.91 5.15
C GLN A 106 -11.71 6.70 4.66
N VAL A 107 -12.67 7.20 5.42
CA VAL A 107 -14.10 6.98 5.19
C VAL A 107 -14.79 8.31 5.00
N PHE A 108 -15.60 8.40 3.95
CA PHE A 108 -16.60 9.44 3.75
C PHE A 108 -17.98 8.79 3.88
N ALA A 109 -18.75 9.25 4.85
CA ALA A 109 -20.04 8.69 5.23
C ALA A 109 -21.08 9.79 5.44
N ASN A 110 -22.33 9.39 5.58
CA ASN A 110 -23.38 10.24 6.15
C ASN A 110 -23.77 9.69 7.52
N TYR A 111 -23.95 10.60 8.47
CA TYR A 111 -24.71 10.30 9.67
C TYR A 111 -26.21 10.40 9.34
N ILE A 112 -26.95 9.33 9.58
CA ILE A 112 -28.40 9.22 9.33
C ILE A 112 -29.05 8.46 10.47
N GLY A 113 -29.96 9.09 11.21
CA GLY A 113 -30.82 8.39 12.18
C GLY A 113 -30.07 7.64 13.29
N GLY A 114 -28.90 8.10 13.73
CA GLY A 114 -28.09 7.41 14.74
C GLY A 114 -26.93 6.60 14.20
N GLN A 115 -26.81 6.45 12.88
CA GLN A 115 -25.85 5.55 12.24
C GLN A 115 -24.92 6.31 11.30
N TYR A 116 -23.66 5.88 11.25
CA TYR A 116 -22.72 6.33 10.22
C TYR A 116 -22.77 5.32 9.08
N ILE A 117 -23.08 5.78 7.86
CA ILE A 117 -23.25 4.92 6.69
C ILE A 117 -22.26 5.36 5.61
N ALA A 118 -21.29 4.50 5.31
CA ALA A 118 -20.23 4.80 4.36
C ALA A 118 -20.77 4.96 2.92
N GLY A 119 -20.24 5.95 2.21
CA GLY A 119 -20.40 6.10 0.77
C GLY A 119 -19.09 5.88 0.00
N ILE A 120 -17.94 6.15 0.62
CA ILE A 120 -16.61 5.89 0.06
C ILE A 120 -15.69 5.43 1.18
N VAL A 121 -14.92 4.38 0.91
CA VAL A 121 -13.88 3.86 1.82
C VAL A 121 -12.59 3.67 1.03
N TYR A 122 -11.50 4.17 1.59
CA TYR A 122 -10.13 3.85 1.19
C TYR A 122 -9.49 3.00 2.28
N ILE A 123 -8.73 1.99 1.90
CA ILE A 123 -7.95 1.14 2.80
C ILE A 123 -6.51 1.09 2.34
N PHE A 124 -5.58 1.31 3.26
CA PHE A 124 -4.15 1.28 2.98
C PHE A 124 -3.37 0.88 4.23
N GLN A 125 -2.18 0.32 4.02
CA GLN A 125 -1.28 -0.07 5.10
C GLN A 125 -0.32 1.08 5.38
N GLU A 126 -0.42 1.65 6.59
CA GLU A 126 0.34 2.85 7.00
C GLU A 126 0.24 3.97 5.95
N ILE A 127 1.17 4.94 5.92
CA ILE A 127 1.22 6.00 4.89
C ILE A 127 1.67 5.46 3.51
N ALA A 128 0.98 4.44 2.99
CA ALA A 128 1.25 3.73 1.75
C ALA A 128 2.60 2.98 1.73
N ASN A 129 3.26 2.83 2.88
CA ASN A 129 4.68 2.46 2.99
C ASN A 129 5.55 3.15 1.93
N LEU A 130 5.42 4.48 1.82
CA LEU A 130 6.26 5.28 0.94
C LEU A 130 7.71 5.26 1.40
N ASN A 131 8.61 4.78 0.55
CA ASN A 131 10.04 4.64 0.80
C ASN A 131 10.85 5.12 -0.40
N GLU A 132 12.14 5.39 -0.20
CA GLU A 132 13.06 5.76 -1.27
C GLU A 132 14.44 5.15 -1.06
N GLY A 133 15.19 4.93 -2.13
CA GLY A 133 16.56 4.45 -2.05
C GLY A 133 17.12 3.94 -3.37
N PHE A 134 18.39 3.54 -3.34
CA PHE A 134 19.05 2.91 -4.47
C PHE A 134 18.70 1.43 -4.56
N ILE A 135 18.47 0.95 -5.78
CA ILE A 135 18.47 -0.49 -6.07
C ILE A 135 19.91 -1.00 -5.93
N THR A 136 20.16 -1.89 -4.99
CA THR A 136 21.51 -2.38 -4.66
C THR A 136 21.79 -3.78 -5.20
N ALA A 137 20.74 -4.56 -5.45
CA ALA A 137 20.82 -5.87 -6.08
C ALA A 137 19.49 -6.22 -6.77
N ILE A 138 19.56 -7.07 -7.81
CA ILE A 138 18.39 -7.65 -8.48
C ILE A 138 18.59 -9.16 -8.54
N ASP A 139 17.60 -9.91 -8.05
CA ASP A 139 17.46 -11.35 -8.24
C ASP A 139 16.53 -11.58 -9.44
N TYR A 140 17.12 -11.84 -10.60
CA TYR A 140 16.37 -12.09 -11.83
C TYR A 140 15.69 -13.46 -11.87
N GLU A 141 16.03 -14.39 -10.97
CA GLU A 141 15.34 -15.68 -10.89
C GLU A 141 13.97 -15.50 -10.20
N LYS A 142 13.95 -14.71 -9.14
CA LYS A 142 12.74 -14.39 -8.36
C LYS A 142 11.98 -13.16 -8.86
N GLY A 143 12.63 -12.27 -9.62
CA GLY A 143 12.03 -10.97 -9.97
C GLY A 143 11.88 -10.08 -8.73
N GLU A 144 12.85 -10.17 -7.82
CA GLU A 144 12.97 -9.39 -6.60
C GLU A 144 14.15 -8.44 -6.72
N PHE A 145 14.08 -7.28 -6.09
CA PHE A 145 15.22 -6.39 -5.96
C PHE A 145 15.38 -5.87 -4.54
N ARG A 146 16.60 -5.43 -4.21
CA ARG A 146 16.97 -4.88 -2.91
C ARG A 146 17.08 -3.38 -3.00
N VAL A 147 16.50 -2.69 -2.03
CA VAL A 147 16.55 -1.22 -1.93
C VAL A 147 17.23 -0.81 -0.64
N GLY A 148 18.18 0.13 -0.73
CA GLY A 148 18.85 0.72 0.44
C GLY A 148 19.77 -0.23 1.21
N GLY A 149 20.20 -1.34 0.59
CA GLY A 149 21.22 -2.23 1.14
C GLY A 149 22.67 -1.77 0.87
N ASP A 150 23.63 -2.61 1.24
CA ASP A 150 25.03 -2.43 0.90
C ASP A 150 25.27 -2.79 -0.58
N PHE A 151 26.05 -1.96 -1.27
CA PHE A 151 26.45 -2.26 -2.65
C PHE A 151 27.29 -3.55 -2.70
N ASN A 152 26.97 -4.43 -3.64
CA ASN A 152 27.57 -5.77 -3.82
C ASN A 152 27.19 -6.81 -2.77
N ASP A 153 26.20 -6.55 -1.90
CA ASP A 153 25.64 -7.57 -1.01
C ASP A 153 24.12 -7.75 -1.26
N PRO A 154 23.71 -8.82 -1.97
CA PRO A 154 22.31 -9.06 -2.29
C PRO A 154 21.47 -9.51 -1.09
N THR A 155 22.07 -9.71 0.08
CA THR A 155 21.36 -10.16 1.29
C THR A 155 20.88 -9.01 2.18
N THR A 156 21.34 -7.79 1.90
CA THR A 156 21.03 -6.59 2.67
C THR A 156 19.95 -5.74 2.00
N GLY A 157 19.42 -4.76 2.73
CA GLY A 157 18.37 -3.85 2.25
C GLY A 157 16.96 -4.45 2.29
N VAL A 158 15.99 -3.63 1.90
CA VAL A 158 14.57 -4.01 1.85
C VAL A 158 14.31 -4.85 0.61
N ARG A 159 13.62 -5.98 0.79
CA ARG A 159 13.14 -6.83 -0.30
C ARG A 159 11.92 -6.19 -0.95
N VAL A 160 11.94 -6.06 -2.27
CA VAL A 160 10.82 -5.49 -3.02
C VAL A 160 10.54 -6.37 -4.24
N VAL A 161 9.25 -6.62 -4.48
CA VAL A 161 8.75 -7.21 -5.72
C VAL A 161 7.71 -6.28 -6.32
N ILE A 162 7.59 -6.26 -7.65
CA ILE A 162 6.45 -5.60 -8.30
C ILE A 162 5.28 -6.58 -8.24
N ASN A 163 4.25 -6.28 -7.46
CA ASN A 163 3.09 -7.15 -7.31
C ASN A 163 2.16 -7.02 -8.51
N ASP A 164 2.55 -7.67 -9.61
CA ASP A 164 1.85 -7.62 -10.89
C ASP A 164 1.41 -9.04 -11.30
N PRO A 165 0.11 -9.37 -11.15
CA PRO A 165 -0.40 -10.72 -11.41
C PRO A 165 -0.42 -11.08 -12.89
N VAL A 166 -0.30 -10.10 -13.80
CA VAL A 166 -0.23 -10.32 -15.25
C VAL A 166 1.23 -10.38 -15.71
N GLY A 167 2.15 -9.81 -14.92
CA GLY A 167 3.57 -9.75 -15.24
C GLY A 167 3.85 -8.85 -16.44
N ARG A 168 3.21 -7.69 -16.52
CA ARG A 168 3.46 -6.63 -17.52
C ARG A 168 4.73 -5.84 -17.19
N PHE A 169 4.99 -5.57 -15.93
CA PHE A 169 6.16 -4.82 -15.48
C PHE A 169 7.36 -5.70 -15.12
N GLY A 170 7.20 -7.02 -15.10
CA GLY A 170 8.28 -7.96 -14.78
C GLY A 170 7.79 -9.38 -14.63
N LYS A 171 8.42 -10.17 -13.75
CA LYS A 171 7.90 -11.50 -13.42
C LYS A 171 6.54 -11.40 -12.74
N VAL A 172 5.73 -12.43 -12.94
CA VAL A 172 4.41 -12.55 -12.33
C VAL A 172 4.57 -12.70 -10.82
N HIS A 173 3.93 -11.80 -10.08
CA HIS A 173 3.72 -11.88 -8.64
C HIS A 173 2.24 -11.60 -8.39
N GLY A 174 1.51 -12.60 -7.89
CA GLY A 174 0.05 -12.54 -7.77
C GLY A 174 -0.48 -13.10 -6.45
N ASP A 175 0.40 -13.35 -5.48
CA ASP A 175 0.04 -13.92 -4.18
C ASP A 175 -0.84 -12.97 -3.35
N TRP A 176 -0.85 -11.69 -3.70
CA TRP A 176 -1.57 -10.61 -3.02
C TRP A 176 -2.47 -9.83 -3.98
N PRO A 177 -3.57 -10.43 -4.48
CA PRO A 177 -4.34 -9.92 -5.62
C PRO A 177 -5.08 -8.60 -5.39
N LEU A 178 -5.28 -8.19 -4.13
CA LEU A 178 -5.93 -6.91 -3.79
C LEU A 178 -4.94 -5.74 -3.64
N TRP A 179 -3.63 -6.04 -3.64
CA TRP A 179 -2.55 -5.12 -3.29
C TRP A 179 -1.57 -4.95 -4.45
N THR A 180 -2.07 -5.02 -5.68
CA THR A 180 -1.27 -5.11 -6.90
C THR A 180 -0.89 -3.75 -7.45
N ALA A 181 0.11 -3.73 -8.33
CA ALA A 181 0.28 -2.66 -9.29
C ALA A 181 -0.95 -2.58 -10.21
N ASP A 182 -1.29 -1.36 -10.65
CA ASP A 182 -2.28 -1.18 -11.71
C ASP A 182 -1.60 -1.52 -13.04
N THR A 183 -1.96 -2.65 -13.63
CA THR A 183 -1.37 -3.15 -14.86
C THR A 183 -1.78 -2.33 -16.10
N ASP A 184 -2.86 -1.57 -16.01
CA ASP A 184 -3.41 -0.80 -17.13
C ASP A 184 -3.10 0.70 -17.03
N ASN A 185 -2.35 1.11 -16.00
CA ASN A 185 -1.88 2.47 -15.77
C ASN A 185 -0.36 2.45 -15.52
N PRO A 186 0.43 3.49 -15.87
CA PRO A 186 1.85 3.59 -15.51
C PRO A 186 2.09 3.75 -13.99
N SER A 187 1.84 2.70 -13.20
CA SER A 187 2.17 2.70 -11.77
C SER A 187 3.67 2.45 -11.52
N ILE A 188 4.36 1.87 -12.51
CA ILE A 188 5.80 1.63 -12.55
C ILE A 188 6.39 2.52 -13.66
N GLN A 189 6.97 3.65 -13.29
CA GLN A 189 7.32 4.71 -14.23
C GLN A 189 8.57 5.49 -13.82
N ALA A 190 9.14 6.24 -14.76
CA ALA A 190 10.17 7.23 -14.50
C ALA A 190 9.54 8.52 -13.95
N SER A 191 10.32 9.43 -13.37
CA SER A 191 9.86 10.77 -12.97
C SER A 191 9.30 11.59 -14.14
N THR A 192 9.58 11.20 -15.39
CA THR A 192 8.98 11.80 -16.60
C THR A 192 7.65 11.15 -17.02
N GLY A 193 7.19 10.13 -16.30
CA GLY A 193 6.01 9.32 -16.62
C GLY A 193 6.26 8.21 -17.65
N PHE A 194 7.50 8.02 -18.12
CA PHE A 194 7.80 6.94 -19.07
C PHE A 194 7.76 5.57 -18.36
N PRO A 195 7.10 4.55 -18.93
CA PRO A 195 6.90 3.28 -18.23
C PRO A 195 8.21 2.48 -18.04
N LEU A 196 8.40 1.96 -16.84
CA LEU A 196 9.57 1.16 -16.44
C LEU A 196 9.21 -0.30 -16.23
N CYS A 197 10.22 -1.16 -16.13
CA CYS A 197 10.06 -2.59 -15.88
C CYS A 197 11.24 -3.18 -15.11
N LEU A 198 11.06 -4.35 -14.52
CA LEU A 198 12.13 -5.21 -14.04
C LEU A 198 12.30 -6.38 -15.04
N PRO A 199 13.50 -6.62 -15.60
CA PRO A 199 13.71 -7.71 -16.54
C PRO A 199 13.28 -9.07 -15.97
N ARG A 200 12.58 -9.89 -16.78
CA ARG A 200 12.11 -11.23 -16.40
C ARG A 200 13.20 -12.30 -16.43
N ALA A 201 14.33 -11.99 -17.07
CA ALA A 201 15.52 -12.82 -17.14
C ALA A 201 16.75 -11.93 -16.92
N ASP A 202 17.87 -12.56 -16.54
CA ASP A 202 19.15 -11.86 -16.45
C ASP A 202 19.57 -11.36 -17.84
N PRO A 203 19.68 -10.03 -18.06
CA PRO A 203 20.06 -9.45 -19.34
C PRO A 203 21.45 -9.90 -19.83
N ALA A 204 22.32 -10.36 -18.94
CA ALA A 204 23.63 -10.92 -19.32
C ALA A 204 23.51 -12.32 -19.95
N VAL A 205 22.39 -13.01 -19.74
CA VAL A 205 22.13 -14.37 -20.24
C VAL A 205 21.13 -14.36 -21.39
N ALA A 206 20.03 -13.62 -21.26
CA ALA A 206 18.98 -13.52 -22.26
C ALA A 206 18.25 -12.18 -22.17
N ASP A 207 17.97 -11.58 -23.33
CA ASP A 207 17.21 -10.32 -23.40
C ASP A 207 15.71 -10.56 -23.19
N ASP A 208 15.02 -9.63 -22.51
CA ASP A 208 13.58 -9.67 -22.28
C ASP A 208 12.87 -8.88 -23.40
N PRO A 209 12.05 -9.52 -24.26
CA PRO A 209 11.40 -8.83 -25.38
C PRO A 209 10.47 -7.67 -24.98
N LEU A 210 9.96 -7.67 -23.74
CA LEU A 210 9.09 -6.61 -23.22
C LEU A 210 9.85 -5.61 -22.35
N CYS A 211 11.06 -5.95 -21.91
CA CYS A 211 11.89 -5.15 -21.03
C CYS A 211 13.36 -5.17 -21.49
N PRO A 212 13.65 -4.82 -22.76
CA PRO A 212 14.93 -5.16 -23.36
C PRO A 212 16.07 -4.31 -22.80
N ASP A 213 17.24 -4.91 -22.67
CA ASP A 213 18.45 -4.22 -22.18
C ASP A 213 18.82 -3.02 -23.05
N SER A 214 18.58 -3.13 -24.36
CA SER A 214 18.79 -2.06 -25.33
C SER A 214 17.96 -0.80 -25.04
N ASN A 215 16.84 -0.91 -24.31
CA ASN A 215 16.06 0.26 -23.85
C ASN A 215 16.69 0.99 -22.67
N ARG A 216 17.86 0.56 -22.21
CA ARG A 216 18.63 1.24 -21.17
C ARG A 216 20.06 1.49 -21.67
N PRO A 217 20.27 2.53 -22.50
CA PRO A 217 21.59 2.87 -22.99
C PRO A 217 22.61 3.08 -21.88
N VAL A 218 23.87 2.77 -22.20
CA VAL A 218 25.02 3.00 -21.34
C VAL A 218 25.92 4.09 -21.91
N ASP A 219 26.65 4.79 -21.03
CA ASP A 219 27.71 5.71 -21.44
C ASP A 219 28.97 4.97 -21.92
N THR A 220 30.01 5.72 -22.28
CA THR A 220 31.30 5.17 -22.73
C THR A 220 32.03 4.34 -21.66
N SER A 221 31.63 4.46 -20.40
CA SER A 221 32.17 3.69 -19.28
C SER A 221 31.31 2.45 -18.96
N GLY A 222 30.24 2.21 -19.73
CA GLY A 222 29.33 1.09 -19.52
C GLY A 222 28.32 1.34 -18.40
N LYS A 223 28.18 2.57 -17.89
CA LYS A 223 27.20 2.91 -16.87
C LYS A 223 25.85 3.25 -17.51
N PRO A 224 24.71 2.73 -17.00
CA PRO A 224 23.39 3.12 -17.46
C PRO A 224 23.19 4.65 -17.40
N LEU A 225 22.69 5.25 -18.48
CA LEU A 225 22.42 6.68 -18.55
C LEU A 225 21.29 7.05 -17.59
N THR A 226 21.32 8.15 -16.86
CA THR A 226 20.15 8.55 -16.02
C THR A 226 19.12 9.38 -16.78
N GLY A 227 19.43 9.80 -18.01
CA GLY A 227 18.46 10.45 -18.88
C GLY A 227 18.86 10.39 -20.35
N PHE A 228 17.87 10.26 -21.22
CA PHE A 228 18.02 10.24 -22.67
C PHE A 228 16.70 10.50 -23.38
N THR A 229 16.79 10.82 -24.68
CA THR A 229 15.63 10.98 -25.56
C THR A 229 15.63 9.87 -26.60
N PHE A 230 14.50 9.18 -26.74
CA PHE A 230 14.29 8.19 -27.77
C PHE A 230 14.32 8.81 -29.17
N ALA A 231 14.82 8.05 -30.14
CA ALA A 231 14.60 8.36 -31.55
C ALA A 231 13.13 8.12 -31.94
N ALA A 232 12.67 8.83 -32.98
CA ALA A 232 11.34 8.61 -33.52
C ALA A 232 11.24 7.21 -34.16
N PRO A 233 10.18 6.42 -33.89
CA PRO A 233 9.95 5.15 -34.56
C PRO A 233 9.77 5.30 -36.09
N PRO A 234 10.13 4.29 -36.89
CA PRO A 234 10.71 3.01 -36.48
C PRO A 234 12.19 3.13 -36.12
N VAL A 235 12.61 2.44 -35.06
CA VAL A 235 14.02 2.40 -34.64
C VAL A 235 14.73 1.15 -35.18
N PRO A 236 16.01 1.23 -35.57
CA PRO A 236 16.80 0.05 -35.94
C PRO A 236 16.94 -0.96 -34.78
N ALA A 237 17.10 -2.24 -35.12
CA ALA A 237 17.36 -3.27 -34.11
C ALA A 237 18.59 -2.94 -33.26
N GLY A 238 18.47 -3.12 -31.94
CA GLY A 238 19.53 -2.80 -30.97
C GLY A 238 19.60 -1.33 -30.55
N GLN A 239 18.71 -0.48 -31.06
CA GLN A 239 18.51 0.88 -30.54
C GLN A 239 17.31 0.89 -29.56
N PRO A 240 17.27 1.85 -28.61
CA PRO A 240 16.12 2.03 -27.74
C PRO A 240 14.84 2.30 -28.55
N ASP A 241 13.79 1.54 -28.29
CA ASP A 241 12.45 1.65 -28.85
C ASP A 241 11.48 2.29 -27.84
N PRO A 242 10.88 3.46 -28.14
CA PRO A 242 9.93 4.11 -27.24
C PRO A 242 8.60 3.36 -27.08
N ASN A 243 8.35 2.28 -27.84
CA ASN A 243 7.18 1.41 -27.66
C ASN A 243 7.39 0.31 -26.61
N LEU A 244 8.59 0.18 -26.06
CA LEU A 244 8.94 -0.84 -25.07
C LEU A 244 9.28 -0.19 -23.72
N PHE A 245 9.18 -0.97 -22.65
CA PHE A 245 9.51 -0.49 -21.30
C PHE A 245 11.01 -0.25 -21.13
N VAL A 246 11.39 0.62 -20.20
CA VAL A 246 12.80 0.84 -19.82
C VAL A 246 13.16 0.00 -18.58
N PRO A 247 14.19 -0.86 -18.62
CA PRO A 247 14.52 -1.72 -17.49
C PRO A 247 15.19 -0.96 -16.35
N LEU A 248 14.68 -1.12 -15.13
CA LEU A 248 15.37 -0.75 -13.90
C LEU A 248 16.69 -1.52 -13.77
N LYS A 249 17.72 -0.84 -13.25
CA LYS A 249 19.06 -1.38 -13.05
C LYS A 249 19.54 -1.18 -11.62
N VAL A 250 20.49 -2.02 -11.21
CA VAL A 250 21.28 -1.76 -10.00
C VAL A 250 21.94 -0.39 -10.11
N GLY A 251 21.78 0.44 -9.08
CA GLY A 251 22.23 1.83 -9.02
C GLY A 251 21.19 2.87 -9.39
N ASP A 252 20.01 2.49 -9.90
CA ASP A 252 18.90 3.42 -10.07
C ASP A 252 18.34 3.82 -8.69
N PHE A 253 18.04 5.11 -8.50
CA PHE A 253 17.34 5.62 -7.33
C PHE A 253 15.85 5.59 -7.60
N ILE A 254 15.06 5.03 -6.68
CA ILE A 254 13.63 4.91 -6.81
C ILE A 254 12.91 5.47 -5.57
N ILE A 255 11.70 5.95 -5.79
CA ILE A 255 10.67 6.15 -4.76
C ILE A 255 9.63 5.05 -5.00
N TYR A 256 9.17 4.37 -3.95
CA TYR A 256 8.24 3.26 -4.11
C TYR A 256 7.25 3.19 -2.94
N SER A 257 6.07 2.64 -3.25
CA SER A 257 4.99 2.40 -2.30
C SER A 257 4.45 0.99 -2.48
N GLY A 258 4.01 0.39 -1.38
CA GLY A 258 3.60 -1.01 -1.38
C GLY A 258 2.96 -1.46 -0.09
N THR A 259 2.59 -2.73 -0.07
CA THR A 259 2.10 -3.41 1.13
C THR A 259 3.20 -4.30 1.68
N ILE A 260 3.48 -4.21 2.98
CA ILE A 260 4.34 -5.17 3.68
C ILE A 260 3.59 -6.49 3.73
N VAL A 261 4.24 -7.52 3.19
CA VAL A 261 3.75 -8.89 3.11
C VAL A 261 4.88 -9.85 3.52
N GLU A 262 4.59 -11.14 3.59
CA GLU A 262 5.56 -12.15 3.97
C GLU A 262 5.49 -13.35 3.02
N ASP A 263 6.65 -13.79 2.55
CA ASP A 263 6.82 -15.02 1.78
C ASP A 263 7.69 -16.04 2.54
N THR A 264 8.09 -17.12 1.87
CA THR A 264 8.94 -18.17 2.47
C THR A 264 10.34 -17.70 2.88
N ASN A 265 10.80 -16.54 2.39
CA ASN A 265 12.09 -15.95 2.70
C ASN A 265 11.97 -14.77 3.69
N GLY A 266 10.76 -14.51 4.23
CA GLY A 266 10.47 -13.46 5.21
C GLY A 266 9.76 -12.25 4.60
N ARG A 267 9.83 -11.12 5.30
CA ARG A 267 9.11 -9.90 4.90
C ARG A 267 9.67 -9.26 3.64
N LEU A 268 8.77 -8.68 2.87
CA LEU A 268 9.07 -7.89 1.68
C LEU A 268 7.96 -6.86 1.42
N ILE A 269 8.24 -5.92 0.53
CA ILE A 269 7.27 -4.96 0.02
C ILE A 269 6.72 -5.46 -1.31
N ALA A 270 5.43 -5.75 -1.33
CA ALA A 270 4.65 -5.93 -2.55
C ALA A 270 4.37 -4.54 -3.12
N ALA A 271 5.26 -4.04 -3.98
CA ALA A 271 5.16 -2.71 -4.54
C ALA A 271 4.02 -2.66 -5.57
N TYR A 272 3.15 -1.68 -5.40
CA TYR A 272 2.12 -1.34 -6.37
C TYR A 272 2.46 -0.08 -7.16
N SER A 273 3.39 0.75 -6.67
CA SER A 273 3.91 1.91 -7.37
C SER A 273 5.40 2.08 -7.18
N ILE A 274 6.09 2.43 -8.27
CA ILE A 274 7.51 2.76 -8.31
C ILE A 274 7.70 3.96 -9.25
N GLU A 275 8.40 4.98 -8.76
CA GLU A 275 8.94 6.06 -9.54
C GLU A 275 10.47 5.97 -9.58
N GLY A 276 11.04 5.73 -10.76
CA GLY A 276 12.49 5.80 -10.97
C GLY A 276 12.93 7.23 -11.27
N ASN A 277 13.97 7.70 -10.57
CA ASN A 277 14.59 9.02 -10.79
C ASN A 277 15.40 9.03 -12.10
N LEU A 278 14.69 8.96 -13.21
CA LEU A 278 15.19 8.81 -14.57
C LEU A 278 14.54 9.86 -15.49
N GLY A 279 15.35 10.52 -16.31
CA GLY A 279 14.91 11.50 -17.31
C GLY A 279 14.69 10.87 -18.68
N ILE A 280 13.55 10.21 -18.89
CA ILE A 280 13.26 9.48 -20.14
C ILE A 280 12.28 10.27 -21.00
N TYR A 281 12.65 10.58 -22.24
CA TYR A 281 11.86 11.45 -23.11
C TYR A 281 11.61 10.85 -24.49
N THR A 282 10.47 11.19 -25.09
CA THR A 282 10.12 10.80 -26.47
C THR A 282 10.05 11.98 -27.43
N THR A 283 10.12 13.22 -26.91
CA THR A 283 10.08 14.44 -27.72
C THR A 283 11.49 14.99 -27.93
N PRO A 284 11.92 15.28 -29.17
CA PRO A 284 13.21 15.91 -29.43
C PRO A 284 13.37 17.25 -28.70
N GLY A 285 14.56 17.52 -28.14
CA GLY A 285 14.89 18.81 -27.52
C GLY A 285 14.41 19.01 -26.06
N THR A 286 14.14 17.91 -25.36
CA THR A 286 13.67 17.88 -23.96
C THR A 286 14.79 17.71 -22.92
N MET A 287 16.05 17.73 -23.36
CA MET A 287 17.26 17.63 -22.53
C MET A 287 18.06 18.93 -22.58
#